data_AF-A0A813FKT5-F1
#
_entry.id   AF-A0A813FKT5-F1
#
_cell.length_a   1.000
_cell.length_b   1.000
_cell.length_c   1.000
_cell.angle_alpha   90.00
_cell.angle_beta   90.00
_cell.angle_gamma   90.00
#
_symmetry.space_group_name_H-M   'P 1'
#
loop_
_entity.id
_entity.type
_entity.pdbx_description
1 polymer ?
#
loop_
_entity_poly.entity_id
_entity_poly.type
_entity_poly.pdbx_seq_one_letter_code
_entity_poly.pdbx_strand_id
1 'polypeptide(L)'
;MSLPLPGPELHAGMFRQRTLKEVGFALDMLRSQAGKATEASQTILIEVLERLSDVVVDRVVLERTAVGKEVAKLQRNEDRSIARRAEGLQAEWRRDFGLRKQVVEGFIEKGKDARDIEEGLFNVFCPLGLLEGQAYKNYQRHYKRICTHLRTRGAGSLVDRLAEGDLNCLK
;
A
#
# COMPACT_ATOMS: atom_id res chain seq x y z
N MET A 1 -8.39 -7.12 25.13
CA MET A 1 -8.10 -5.68 25.23
C MET A 1 -7.80 -5.18 23.83
N SER A 2 -8.65 -4.32 23.27
CA SER A 2 -8.41 -3.72 21.96
C SER A 2 -7.32 -2.66 22.08
N LEU A 3 -6.25 -2.80 21.30
CA LEU A 3 -5.21 -1.77 21.19
C LEU A 3 -5.87 -0.45 20.75
N PRO A 4 -5.49 0.70 21.33
CA PRO A 4 -6.03 1.98 20.90
C PRO A 4 -5.74 2.17 19.42
N LEU A 5 -6.77 2.61 18.68
CA LEU A 5 -6.59 2.99 17.28
C LEU A 5 -5.51 4.08 17.24
N PRO A 6 -4.56 4.02 16.29
CA PRO A 6 -3.53 5.04 16.15
C PRO A 6 -4.18 6.43 16.09
N GLY A 7 -3.72 7.35 16.94
CA GLY A 7 -4.23 8.73 16.97
C GLY A 7 -4.00 9.45 15.64
N PRO A 8 -4.64 10.63 15.42
CA PRO A 8 -4.55 11.38 14.17
C PRO A 8 -3.11 11.75 13.75
N GLU A 9 -2.15 11.77 14.69
CA GLU A 9 -0.73 12.00 14.40
C GLU A 9 0.04 10.74 13.97
N LEU A 10 -0.51 9.53 14.19
CA LEU A 10 0.01 8.28 13.66
C LEU A 10 -0.44 8.10 12.20
N HIS A 11 0.01 9.02 11.36
CA HIS A 11 -0.22 8.94 9.92
C HIS A 11 0.46 7.70 9.36
N ALA A 12 -0.17 7.07 8.36
CA ALA A 12 0.45 6.04 7.53
C ALA A 12 1.85 6.48 7.01
N GLY A 13 2.11 7.78 6.89
CA GLY A 13 3.43 8.35 6.58
C GLY A 13 4.54 8.08 7.62
N MET A 14 4.23 8.06 8.92
CA MET A 14 5.20 7.69 9.97
C MET A 14 5.53 6.19 9.93
N PHE A 15 4.52 5.36 9.69
CA PHE A 15 4.74 3.94 9.42
C PHE A 15 5.51 3.74 8.12
N ARG A 16 5.25 4.54 7.08
CA ARG A 16 5.92 4.42 5.78
C ARG A 16 7.43 4.62 5.86
N GLN A 17 7.94 5.59 6.63
CA GLN A 17 9.40 5.73 6.78
C GLN A 17 10.03 4.53 7.49
N ARG A 18 9.35 4.01 8.52
CA ARG A 18 9.81 2.80 9.21
C ARG A 18 9.73 1.59 8.29
N THR A 19 8.63 1.39 7.59
CA THR A 19 8.44 0.33 6.59
C THR A 19 9.49 0.41 5.49
N LEU A 20 9.81 1.60 4.98
CA LEU A 20 10.87 1.77 3.98
C LEU A 20 12.24 1.29 4.50
N LYS A 21 12.55 1.56 5.79
CA LYS A 21 13.78 1.06 6.42
C LYS A 21 13.74 -0.46 6.58
N GLU A 22 12.66 -1.01 7.14
CA GLU A 22 12.49 -2.46 7.35
C GLU A 22 12.56 -3.23 6.03
N VAL A 23 11.87 -2.75 4.99
CA VAL A 23 11.93 -3.33 3.63
C VAL A 23 13.32 -3.19 3.03
N GLY A 24 14.02 -2.07 3.31
CA GLY A 24 15.42 -1.90 2.93
C GLY A 24 16.32 -2.97 3.53
N PHE A 25 16.23 -3.22 4.84
CA PHE A 25 16.99 -4.27 5.51
C PHE A 25 16.66 -5.66 4.96
N ALA A 26 15.36 -5.96 4.76
CA ALA A 26 14.91 -7.21 4.15
C ALA A 26 15.49 -7.40 2.74
N LEU A 27 15.54 -6.33 1.93
CA LEU A 27 16.12 -6.37 0.59
C LEU A 27 17.62 -6.67 0.59
N ASP A 28 18.36 -6.06 1.51
CA ASP A 28 19.80 -6.32 1.63
C ASP A 28 20.06 -7.77 2.04
N MET A 29 19.24 -8.31 2.95
CA MET A 29 19.28 -9.73 3.31
C MET A 29 18.94 -10.63 2.12
N LEU A 30 17.87 -10.35 1.38
CA LEU A 30 17.50 -11.11 0.16
C LEU A 30 18.65 -11.15 -0.85
N ARG A 31 19.25 -10.00 -1.14
CA ARG A 31 20.35 -9.88 -2.09
C ARG A 31 21.59 -10.62 -1.62
N SER A 32 21.89 -10.57 -0.32
CA SER A 32 23.04 -11.28 0.27
C SER A 32 22.94 -12.81 0.18
N GLN A 33 21.72 -13.34 0.05
CA GLN A 33 21.42 -14.78 -0.05
C GLN A 33 21.09 -15.23 -1.47
N ALA A 34 20.90 -14.31 -2.41
CA ALA A 34 20.58 -14.62 -3.80
C ALA A 34 21.64 -15.53 -4.43
N GLY A 35 21.20 -16.67 -4.98
CA GLY A 35 22.07 -17.66 -5.65
C GLY A 35 22.79 -18.63 -4.72
N LYS A 36 22.61 -18.53 -3.39
CA LYS A 36 23.15 -19.52 -2.43
C LYS A 36 22.12 -20.62 -2.18
N ALA A 37 22.44 -21.84 -2.60
CA ALA A 37 21.62 -23.04 -2.40
C ALA A 37 22.01 -23.82 -1.12
N THR A 38 22.26 -23.10 -0.02
CA THR A 38 22.52 -23.73 1.29
C THR A 38 21.26 -23.72 2.14
N GLU A 39 21.11 -24.71 3.01
CA GLU A 39 19.98 -24.79 3.96
C GLU A 39 19.89 -23.53 4.83
N ALA A 40 21.03 -23.02 5.31
CA ALA A 40 21.08 -21.76 6.05
C ALA A 40 20.57 -20.56 5.22
N SER A 41 20.87 -20.50 3.92
CA SER A 41 20.36 -19.46 3.02
C SER A 41 18.84 -19.57 2.85
N GLN A 42 18.32 -20.79 2.70
CA GLN A 42 16.87 -21.03 2.59
C GLN A 42 16.12 -20.58 3.84
N THR A 43 16.63 -20.89 5.04
CA THR A 43 16.04 -20.42 6.30
C THR A 43 15.99 -18.90 6.37
N ILE A 44 17.08 -18.22 6.02
CA ILE A 44 17.12 -16.75 6.01
C ILE A 44 16.10 -16.18 5.00
N LEU A 45 15.97 -16.78 3.82
CA LEU A 45 15.00 -16.34 2.82
C LEU A 45 13.55 -16.46 3.34
N ILE A 46 13.23 -17.53 4.06
CA ILE A 46 11.91 -17.72 4.69
C ILE A 46 11.68 -16.64 5.75
N GLU A 47 12.63 -16.42 6.66
CA GLU A 47 12.53 -15.37 7.69
C GLU A 47 12.31 -13.99 7.09
N VAL A 48 13.00 -13.67 5.98
CA VAL A 48 12.83 -12.40 5.30
C VAL A 48 11.45 -12.28 4.67
N LEU A 49 10.92 -13.34 4.05
CA LEU A 49 9.57 -13.33 3.49
C LEU A 49 8.51 -13.17 4.59
N GLU A 50 8.70 -13.77 5.76
CA GLU A 50 7.80 -13.62 6.91
C GLU A 50 7.85 -12.18 7.47
N ARG A 51 9.04 -11.60 7.59
CA ARG A 51 9.17 -10.16 7.94
C ARG A 51 8.49 -9.25 6.92
N LEU A 52 8.58 -9.58 5.63
CA LEU A 52 7.91 -8.81 4.57
C LEU A 52 6.38 -8.95 4.62
N SER A 53 5.84 -10.06 5.16
CA SER A 53 4.39 -10.19 5.40
C SER A 53 3.88 -9.37 6.58
N ASP A 54 4.75 -9.05 7.55
CA ASP A 54 4.36 -8.27 8.73
C ASP A 54 4.32 -6.75 8.47
N VAL A 55 4.81 -6.29 7.31
CA VAL A 55 4.87 -4.87 6.96
C VAL A 55 3.96 -4.54 5.79
N VAL A 56 3.34 -3.36 5.84
CA VAL A 56 2.48 -2.91 4.74
C VAL A 56 3.29 -2.36 3.58
N VAL A 57 3.38 -3.16 2.52
CA VAL A 57 4.07 -2.80 1.27
C VAL A 57 3.08 -2.14 0.30
N ASP A 58 2.87 -0.84 0.48
CA ASP A 58 2.01 -0.03 -0.40
C ASP A 58 2.70 0.37 -1.71
N ARG A 59 1.97 1.10 -2.58
CA ARG A 59 2.51 1.65 -3.85
C ARG A 59 3.82 2.40 -3.65
N VAL A 60 3.91 3.28 -2.65
CA VAL A 60 5.07 4.13 -2.44
C VAL A 60 6.27 3.27 -2.01
N VAL A 61 6.05 2.27 -1.16
CA VAL A 61 7.09 1.33 -0.77
C VAL A 61 7.58 0.51 -1.97
N LEU A 62 6.66 0.00 -2.80
CA LEU A 62 7.00 -0.74 -4.02
C LEU A 62 7.80 0.11 -5.01
N GLU A 63 7.38 1.36 -5.26
CA GLU A 63 8.03 2.29 -6.16
C GLU A 63 9.43 2.68 -5.68
N ARG A 64 9.61 2.88 -4.37
CA ARG A 64 10.90 3.35 -3.81
C ARG A 64 11.91 2.25 -3.57
N THR A 65 11.48 1.03 -3.24
CA THR A 65 12.39 -0.06 -2.84
C THR A 65 12.59 -1.10 -3.95
N ALA A 66 11.66 -1.18 -4.91
CA ALA A 66 11.60 -2.25 -5.91
C ALA A 66 11.52 -3.67 -5.31
N VAL A 67 11.11 -3.82 -4.03
CA VAL A 67 11.00 -5.12 -3.35
C VAL A 67 10.13 -6.12 -4.11
N GLY A 68 9.08 -5.66 -4.77
CA GLY A 68 8.22 -6.51 -5.60
C GLY A 68 8.96 -7.23 -6.73
N LYS A 69 10.01 -6.62 -7.30
CA LYS A 69 10.84 -7.25 -8.35
C LYS A 69 11.75 -8.32 -7.78
N GLU A 70 12.32 -8.09 -6.60
CA GLU A 70 13.21 -9.06 -5.94
C GLU A 70 12.43 -10.28 -5.44
N VAL A 71 11.28 -10.06 -4.80
CA VAL A 71 10.39 -11.16 -4.37
C VAL A 71 9.87 -11.95 -5.58
N ALA A 72 9.59 -11.30 -6.71
CA ALA A 72 9.18 -12.00 -7.93
C ALA A 72 10.24 -13.00 -8.44
N LYS A 73 11.53 -12.74 -8.23
CA LYS A 73 12.59 -13.69 -8.63
C LYS A 73 12.53 -14.97 -7.80
N LEU A 74 12.14 -14.86 -6.52
CA LEU A 74 12.02 -16.00 -5.61
C LEU A 74 10.87 -16.95 -5.95
N GLN A 75 9.92 -16.53 -6.80
CA GLN A 75 8.85 -17.42 -7.27
C GLN A 75 9.37 -18.60 -8.10
N ARG A 76 10.59 -18.49 -8.64
CA ARG A 76 11.28 -19.55 -9.40
C ARG A 76 12.29 -20.32 -8.55
N ASN A 77 12.24 -20.20 -7.23
CA ASN A 77 13.13 -20.93 -6.33
C ASN A 77 12.82 -22.43 -6.36
N GLU A 78 13.85 -23.27 -6.23
CA GLU A 78 13.72 -24.73 -6.17
C GLU A 78 12.93 -25.17 -4.94
N ASP A 79 13.08 -24.44 -3.82
CA ASP A 79 12.29 -24.65 -2.62
C ASP A 79 10.87 -24.10 -2.82
N ARG A 80 9.91 -25.03 -2.89
CA ARG A 80 8.48 -24.74 -3.01
C ARG A 80 7.92 -23.91 -1.86
N SER A 81 8.50 -24.02 -0.67
CA SER A 81 8.13 -23.26 0.53
C SER A 81 8.40 -21.77 0.35
N ILE A 82 9.57 -21.44 -0.22
CA ILE A 82 9.99 -20.07 -0.55
C ILE A 82 9.16 -19.55 -1.71
N ALA A 83 9.04 -20.32 -2.79
CA ALA A 83 8.30 -19.92 -3.98
C ALA A 83 6.83 -19.59 -3.66
N ARG A 84 6.16 -20.43 -2.86
CA ARG A 84 4.75 -20.23 -2.46
C ARG A 84 4.55 -18.98 -1.60
N ARG A 85 5.46 -18.71 -0.65
CA ARG A 85 5.40 -17.48 0.17
C ARG A 85 5.60 -16.23 -0.68
N ALA A 86 6.59 -16.26 -1.58
CA ALA A 86 6.85 -15.16 -2.50
C ALA A 86 5.67 -14.91 -3.47
N GLU A 87 5.00 -15.97 -3.93
CA GLU A 87 3.78 -15.87 -4.71
C GLU A 87 2.63 -15.24 -3.92
N GLY A 88 2.41 -15.68 -2.68
CA GLY A 88 1.40 -15.13 -1.78
C GLY A 88 1.55 -13.63 -1.56
N LEU A 89 2.76 -13.18 -1.18
CA LEU A 89 3.08 -11.77 -1.00
C LEU A 89 2.85 -10.96 -2.26
N GLN A 90 3.30 -11.45 -3.42
CA GLN A 90 3.13 -10.71 -4.66
C GLN A 90 1.65 -10.61 -5.06
N ALA A 91 0.87 -11.67 -4.85
CA ALA A 91 -0.56 -11.67 -5.14
C ALA A 91 -1.30 -10.64 -4.27
N GLU A 92 -0.96 -10.58 -2.98
CA GLU A 92 -1.46 -9.58 -2.04
C GLU A 92 -1.11 -8.16 -2.48
N TRP A 93 0.17 -7.87 -2.72
CA TRP A 93 0.60 -6.53 -3.13
C TRP A 93 -0.02 -6.09 -4.46
N ARG A 94 -0.19 -7.03 -5.41
CA ARG A 94 -0.86 -6.76 -6.70
C ARG A 94 -2.34 -6.45 -6.52
N ARG A 95 -3.03 -7.20 -5.68
CA ARG A 95 -4.45 -6.96 -5.36
C ARG A 95 -4.62 -5.58 -4.77
N ASP A 96 -3.83 -5.25 -3.75
CA ASP A 96 -3.92 -3.98 -3.03
C ASP A 96 -3.56 -2.80 -3.93
N PHE A 97 -2.48 -2.92 -4.71
CA PHE A 97 -2.13 -1.94 -5.74
C PHE A 97 -3.25 -1.76 -6.77
N GLY A 98 -3.84 -2.86 -7.25
CA GLY A 98 -4.92 -2.84 -8.23
C GLY A 98 -6.17 -2.13 -7.72
N LEU A 99 -6.57 -2.41 -6.47
CA LEU A 99 -7.71 -1.76 -5.82
C LEU A 99 -7.52 -0.24 -5.70
N ARG A 100 -6.35 0.19 -5.20
CA ARG A 100 -6.05 1.62 -5.06
C ARG A 100 -5.95 2.30 -6.42
N LYS A 101 -5.36 1.62 -7.41
CA LYS A 101 -5.30 2.13 -8.79
C LYS A 101 -6.68 2.36 -9.38
N GLN A 102 -7.62 1.44 -9.22
CA GLN A 102 -9.01 1.61 -9.68
C GLN A 102 -9.71 2.81 -9.03
N VAL A 103 -9.43 3.07 -7.74
CA VAL A 103 -9.96 4.25 -7.04
C VAL A 103 -9.41 5.54 -7.63
N VAL A 104 -8.09 5.61 -7.85
CA VAL A 104 -7.44 6.76 -8.50
C VAL A 104 -7.99 6.98 -9.91
N GLU A 105 -8.09 5.94 -10.73
CA GLU A 105 -8.64 6.01 -12.09
C GLU A 105 -10.10 6.52 -12.07
N GLY A 106 -10.92 5.98 -11.16
CA GLY A 106 -12.31 6.41 -11.02
C GLY A 106 -12.48 7.86 -10.55
N PHE A 107 -11.48 8.44 -9.90
CA PHE A 107 -11.43 9.87 -9.60
C PHE A 107 -10.92 10.70 -10.79
N ILE A 108 -9.89 10.23 -11.51
CA ILE A 108 -9.35 10.89 -12.72
C ILE A 108 -10.45 11.05 -13.77
N GLU A 109 -11.26 10.02 -14.00
CA GLU A 109 -12.43 10.08 -14.89
C GLU A 109 -13.44 11.17 -14.52
N LYS A 110 -13.39 11.72 -13.29
CA LYS A 110 -14.27 12.79 -12.81
C LYS A 110 -13.61 14.17 -12.80
N GLY A 111 -12.32 14.24 -13.16
CA GLY A 111 -11.68 15.46 -13.65
C GLY A 111 -10.59 16.10 -12.77
N LYS A 112 -9.81 15.33 -11.99
CA LYS A 112 -8.66 15.86 -11.24
C LYS A 112 -7.50 14.88 -11.06
N ASP A 113 -6.32 15.42 -10.76
CA ASP A 113 -5.19 14.64 -10.23
C ASP A 113 -5.58 14.09 -8.86
N ALA A 114 -5.86 12.79 -8.85
CA ALA A 114 -6.64 12.14 -7.80
C ALA A 114 -5.79 11.36 -6.81
N ARG A 115 -4.47 11.38 -6.99
CA ARG A 115 -3.55 10.62 -6.15
C ARG A 115 -3.59 11.14 -4.71
N ASP A 116 -3.60 12.46 -4.52
CA ASP A 116 -3.61 13.05 -3.19
C ASP A 116 -4.96 12.87 -2.48
N ILE A 117 -6.06 12.90 -3.23
CA ILE A 117 -7.41 12.61 -2.71
C ILE A 117 -7.50 11.17 -2.24
N GLU A 118 -7.04 10.23 -3.07
CA GLU A 118 -7.04 8.82 -2.71
C GLU A 118 -6.09 8.53 -1.54
N GLU A 119 -4.91 9.14 -1.53
CA GLU A 119 -3.93 9.00 -0.46
C GLU A 119 -4.48 9.52 0.88
N GLY A 120 -5.12 10.70 0.89
CA GLY A 120 -5.80 11.23 2.06
C GLY A 120 -6.93 10.31 2.53
N LEU A 121 -7.77 9.85 1.60
CA LEU A 121 -8.85 8.91 1.89
C LEU A 121 -8.33 7.60 2.50
N PHE A 122 -7.28 7.04 1.92
CA PHE A 122 -6.64 5.82 2.37
C PHE A 122 -6.06 6.00 3.77
N ASN A 123 -5.31 7.08 4.02
CA ASN A 123 -4.70 7.33 5.31
C ASN A 123 -5.72 7.52 6.44
N VAL A 124 -6.89 8.08 6.14
CA VAL A 124 -7.98 8.27 7.12
C VAL A 124 -8.66 6.95 7.48
N PHE A 125 -8.98 6.12 6.49
CA PHE A 125 -9.79 4.91 6.72
C PHE A 125 -8.97 3.63 6.89
N CYS A 126 -7.72 3.64 6.46
CA CYS A 126 -6.74 2.57 6.57
C CYS A 126 -5.45 3.12 7.21
N PRO A 127 -5.47 3.59 8.48
CA PRO A 127 -4.31 4.23 9.12
C PRO A 127 -3.10 3.31 9.27
N LEU A 128 -3.34 2.00 9.37
CA LEU A 128 -2.30 0.97 9.39
C LEU A 128 -1.89 0.51 7.98
N GLY A 129 -2.52 1.04 6.93
CA GLY A 129 -2.28 0.69 5.53
C GLY A 129 -2.88 -0.65 5.07
N LEU A 130 -3.72 -1.29 5.89
CA LEU A 130 -4.37 -2.56 5.55
C LEU A 130 -5.71 -2.34 4.82
N LEU A 131 -5.91 -3.01 3.69
CA LEU A 131 -7.14 -3.00 2.90
C LEU A 131 -8.08 -4.16 3.27
N GLU A 132 -8.39 -4.31 4.55
CA GLU A 132 -9.18 -5.44 5.05
C GLU A 132 -10.34 -5.03 5.96
N GLY A 133 -11.28 -5.96 6.13
CA GLY A 133 -12.36 -5.86 7.12
C GLY A 133 -13.19 -4.57 7.03
N GLN A 134 -13.38 -3.92 8.17
CA GLN A 134 -14.21 -2.72 8.28
C GLN A 134 -13.52 -1.46 7.73
N ALA A 135 -12.19 -1.39 7.80
CA ALA A 135 -11.39 -0.30 7.24
C ALA A 135 -11.63 -0.20 5.72
N TYR A 136 -11.50 -1.32 5.02
CA TYR A 136 -11.77 -1.37 3.57
C TYR A 136 -13.21 -1.00 3.20
N LYS A 137 -14.21 -1.50 3.94
CA LYS A 137 -15.61 -1.12 3.72
C LYS A 137 -15.84 0.37 3.88
N ASN A 138 -15.21 0.99 4.88
CA ASN A 138 -15.31 2.43 5.11
C ASN A 138 -14.60 3.22 4.00
N TYR A 139 -13.41 2.79 3.58
CA TYR A 139 -12.67 3.33 2.45
C TYR A 139 -13.52 3.33 1.17
N GLN A 140 -14.09 2.18 0.78
CA GLN A 140 -14.95 2.07 -0.40
C GLN A 140 -16.22 2.93 -0.32
N ARG A 141 -16.86 2.98 0.85
CA ARG A 141 -18.06 3.80 1.07
C ARG A 141 -17.75 5.28 0.83
N HIS A 142 -16.64 5.76 1.37
CA HIS A 142 -16.26 7.17 1.25
C HIS A 142 -15.76 7.51 -0.15
N TYR A 143 -15.03 6.60 -0.80
CA TYR A 143 -14.74 6.71 -2.24
C TYR A 143 -16.02 6.97 -3.05
N LYS A 144 -17.07 6.14 -2.90
CA LYS A 144 -18.34 6.31 -3.62
C LYS A 144 -19.02 7.65 -3.31
N ARG A 145 -18.98 8.11 -2.05
CA ARG A 145 -19.52 9.42 -1.65
C ARG A 145 -18.78 10.55 -2.36
N ILE A 146 -17.45 10.54 -2.33
CA ILE A 146 -16.63 11.55 -3.01
C ILE A 146 -16.89 11.54 -4.51
N CYS A 147 -16.93 10.36 -5.15
CA CYS A 147 -17.28 10.25 -6.57
C CYS A 147 -18.65 10.84 -6.91
N THR A 148 -19.62 10.75 -6.00
CA THR A 148 -20.95 11.37 -6.19
C THR A 148 -20.83 12.89 -6.18
N HIS A 149 -20.08 13.46 -5.25
CA HIS A 149 -19.86 14.91 -5.16
C HIS A 149 -19.00 15.45 -6.31
N LEU A 150 -18.04 14.69 -6.82
CA LEU A 150 -17.20 15.07 -7.96
C LEU A 150 -17.97 15.08 -9.29
N ARG A 151 -19.13 14.41 -9.38
CA ARG A 151 -20.01 14.48 -10.56
C ARG A 151 -20.81 15.78 -10.59
N THR A 152 -21.08 16.38 -9.44
CA THR A 152 -21.81 17.65 -9.34
C THR A 152 -20.92 18.77 -9.90
N ARG A 153 -21.50 19.61 -10.77
CA ARG A 153 -20.84 20.78 -11.36
C ARG A 153 -21.55 22.06 -10.91
N GLY A 154 -20.83 23.18 -10.88
CA GLY A 154 -21.36 24.51 -10.53
C GLY A 154 -20.64 25.17 -9.36
N ALA A 155 -21.00 26.44 -9.12
CA ALA A 155 -20.42 27.28 -8.07
C ALA A 155 -20.56 26.62 -6.69
N GLY A 156 -19.44 26.50 -5.96
CA GLY A 156 -19.41 25.88 -4.63
C GLY A 156 -19.47 24.34 -4.63
N SER A 157 -19.45 23.70 -5.81
CA SER A 157 -19.30 22.24 -5.90
C SER A 157 -17.93 21.80 -5.37
N LEU A 158 -17.80 20.51 -5.02
CA LEU A 158 -16.51 19.96 -4.55
C LEU A 158 -15.39 20.18 -5.59
N VAL A 159 -15.74 20.10 -6.88
CA VAL A 159 -14.80 20.30 -7.98
C VAL A 159 -14.30 21.75 -8.03
N ASP A 160 -15.21 22.69 -7.86
CA ASP A 160 -14.96 24.14 -7.86
C ASP A 160 -14.06 24.53 -6.68
N ARG A 161 -14.44 24.12 -5.47
CA ARG A 161 -13.67 24.36 -4.25
C ARG A 161 -12.29 23.71 -4.25
N LEU A 162 -12.17 22.52 -4.86
CA LEU A 162 -10.86 21.90 -5.05
C LEU A 162 -10.03 22.67 -6.09
N ALA A 163 -10.63 23.25 -7.14
CA ALA A 163 -9.94 24.02 -8.17
C ALA A 163 -9.47 25.38 -7.64
N GLU A 164 -10.25 26.00 -6.76
CA GLU A 164 -9.92 27.24 -6.06
C GLU A 164 -8.85 27.05 -4.97
N GLY A 165 -8.56 25.80 -4.59
CA GLY A 165 -7.59 25.48 -3.53
C GLY A 165 -8.16 25.64 -2.10
N ASP A 166 -9.46 25.89 -1.97
CA ASP A 166 -10.19 26.00 -0.70
C ASP A 166 -10.16 24.71 0.12
N LEU A 167 -9.98 23.58 -0.55
CA LEU A 167 -9.88 22.26 0.05
C LEU A 167 -8.52 21.64 -0.25
N ASN A 168 -7.74 21.38 0.80
CA ASN A 168 -6.49 20.64 0.72
C ASN A 168 -6.70 19.20 1.17
N CYS A 169 -6.27 18.24 0.36
CA CYS A 169 -6.51 16.81 0.59
C CYS A 169 -5.51 16.16 1.58
N LEU A 170 -4.55 16.95 2.08
CA LEU A 170 -3.40 16.51 2.87
C LEU A 170 -3.22 17.27 4.20
N LYS A 171 -4.24 18.00 4.67
CA LYS A 171 -4.18 18.65 6.00
C LYS A 171 -4.80 17.77 7.08
#